data_AF-A0A9P3H759-F1
#
_entry.id   AF-A0A9P3H759-F1
#
_cell.length_a   1.000
_cell.length_b   1.000
_cell.length_c   1.000
_cell.angle_alpha   90.00
_cell.angle_beta   90.00
_cell.angle_gamma   90.00
#
_symmetry.space_group_name_H-M   'P 1'
#
loop_
_entity.id
_entity.type
_entity.pdbx_description
1 polymer ?
#
loop_
_entity_poly.entity_id
_entity_poly.type
_entity_poly.pdbx_seq_one_letter_code
_entity_poly.pdbx_strand_id
1 'polypeptide(L)'
;MEPAFARGDILLLSNPRTAIDIGEIVVFKVPGREIPIVHRVLNRHDSGSEPGRQLLLTKGDHNAAHDRQIYQELPQNRDKMWVAEDEIVGRVQGHIPYLGYVTVAMADYPRVKYALLAIAGLVAFFYD
;
A
#
# COMPACT_ATOMS: atom_id res chain seq x y z
N MET A 1 5.03 -1.13 8.23
CA MET A 1 4.78 0.27 8.64
C MET A 1 4.63 0.33 10.15
N GLU A 2 5.42 -0.45 10.90
CA GLU A 2 5.29 -0.44 12.35
C GLU A 2 5.72 0.94 12.90
N PRO A 3 5.08 1.44 13.96
CA PRO A 3 4.00 0.81 14.73
C PRO A 3 2.58 1.02 14.15
N ALA A 4 2.41 1.81 13.08
CA ALA A 4 1.07 2.13 12.56
C ALA A 4 0.35 0.93 11.94
N PHE A 5 1.06 0.11 11.17
CA PHE A 5 0.54 -1.12 10.57
C PHE A 5 1.55 -2.26 10.67
N ALA A 6 1.04 -3.43 11.04
CA ALA A 6 1.78 -4.67 11.19
C ALA A 6 1.55 -5.62 9.99
N ARG A 7 2.38 -6.65 9.91
CA ARG A 7 2.14 -7.76 8.96
C ARG A 7 0.81 -8.42 9.29
N GLY A 8 0.00 -8.68 8.26
CA GLY A 8 -1.32 -9.30 8.43
C GLY A 8 -2.45 -8.29 8.57
N ASP A 9 -2.18 -6.99 8.59
CA ASP A 9 -3.24 -5.98 8.51
C ASP A 9 -3.79 -5.87 7.09
N ILE A 10 -5.11 -5.71 6.97
CA ILE A 10 -5.78 -5.34 5.72
C ILE A 10 -6.04 -3.85 5.72
N LEU A 11 -5.53 -3.14 4.72
CA LEU A 11 -5.69 -1.69 4.60
C LEU A 11 -6.94 -1.34 3.79
N LEU A 12 -7.70 -0.36 4.29
CA LEU A 12 -8.84 0.22 3.58
C LEU A 12 -8.35 1.48 2.85
N LEU A 13 -8.43 1.46 1.52
CA LEU A 13 -7.91 2.51 0.66
C LEU A 13 -9.04 3.33 0.04
N SER A 14 -8.80 4.62 -0.12
CA SER A 14 -9.63 5.53 -0.92
C SER A 14 -8.73 6.28 -1.90
N ASN A 15 -9.21 6.53 -3.13
CA ASN A 15 -8.48 7.36 -4.09
C ASN A 15 -9.32 8.56 -4.56
N PRO A 16 -9.68 9.50 -3.67
CA PRO A 16 -10.36 10.73 -4.07
C PRO A 16 -9.40 11.66 -4.82
N ARG A 17 -9.91 12.44 -5.79
CA ARG A 17 -9.15 13.46 -6.55
C ARG A 17 -8.84 14.73 -5.73
N THR A 18 -8.64 14.57 -4.44
CA THR A 18 -8.31 15.65 -3.51
C THR A 18 -6.83 15.57 -3.16
N ALA A 19 -6.19 16.73 -2.99
CA ALA A 19 -4.78 16.80 -2.62
C ALA A 19 -4.46 15.95 -1.38
N ILE A 20 -3.30 15.32 -1.39
CA ILE A 20 -2.76 14.54 -0.28
C ILE A 20 -2.01 15.49 0.66
N ASP A 21 -2.16 15.28 1.97
CA ASP A 21 -1.57 16.14 2.99
C ASP A 21 -0.37 15.48 3.67
N ILE A 22 0.48 16.32 4.27
CA ILE A 22 1.61 15.85 5.08
C ILE A 22 1.07 15.07 6.29
N GLY A 23 1.71 13.94 6.60
CA GLY A 23 1.34 13.06 7.69
C GLY A 23 0.37 11.94 7.30
N GLU A 24 -0.25 12.02 6.13
CA GLU A 24 -1.10 10.95 5.63
C GLU A 24 -0.31 9.72 5.17
N ILE A 25 -0.98 8.57 5.14
CA ILE A 25 -0.37 7.33 4.68
C ILE A 25 -0.93 6.96 3.31
N VAL A 26 -0.03 6.76 2.36
CA VAL A 26 -0.38 6.48 0.97
C VAL A 26 0.19 5.14 0.54
N VAL A 27 -0.54 4.49 -0.35
CA VAL A 27 -0.08 3.32 -1.10
C VAL A 27 0.29 3.80 -2.48
N PHE A 28 1.53 3.57 -2.88
CA PHE A 28 2.04 3.96 -4.19
C PHE A 28 2.82 2.84 -4.84
N LYS A 29 2.92 2.89 -6.17
CA LYS A 29 3.64 1.90 -6.97
C LYS A 29 4.74 2.59 -7.76
N VAL A 30 5.99 2.29 -7.42
CA VAL A 30 7.15 2.77 -8.19
C VAL A 30 7.14 2.11 -9.57
N PRO A 31 7.33 2.85 -10.67
CA PRO A 31 7.39 2.27 -12.02
C PRO A 31 8.40 1.12 -12.12
N GLY A 32 7.96 -0.03 -12.63
CA GLY A 32 8.77 -1.24 -12.75
C GLY A 32 8.84 -2.12 -11.49
N ARG A 33 8.29 -1.69 -10.34
CA ARG A 33 8.07 -2.58 -9.18
C ARG A 33 6.69 -3.21 -9.25
N GLU A 34 6.60 -4.51 -8.96
CA GLU A 34 5.31 -5.21 -8.91
C GLU A 34 4.54 -4.92 -7.61
N ILE A 35 5.27 -4.93 -6.48
CA ILE A 35 4.70 -4.82 -5.13
C ILE A 35 4.56 -3.33 -4.77
N PRO A 36 3.36 -2.86 -4.39
CA PRO A 36 3.16 -1.49 -3.93
C PRO A 36 3.78 -1.26 -2.55
N ILE A 37 4.06 0.00 -2.25
CA ILE A 37 4.68 0.44 -0.99
C ILE A 37 3.68 1.30 -0.23
N VAL A 38 3.58 1.09 1.07
CA VAL A 38 2.68 1.83 1.96
C VAL A 38 3.54 2.65 2.90
N HIS A 39 3.60 3.98 2.81
CA HIS A 39 4.41 4.84 3.67
C HIS A 39 3.76 6.20 3.95
N ARG A 40 4.27 6.92 4.95
CA ARG A 40 3.74 8.22 5.37
C ARG A 40 4.35 9.35 4.55
N VAL A 41 3.52 10.32 4.16
CA VAL A 41 3.94 11.55 3.49
C VAL A 41 4.67 12.44 4.50
N LEU A 42 5.94 12.74 4.22
CA LEU A 42 6.75 13.69 4.99
C LEU A 42 6.66 15.10 4.45
N ASN A 43 6.61 15.24 3.12
CA ASN A 43 6.58 16.54 2.48
C ASN A 43 5.78 16.46 1.17
N ARG A 44 5.16 17.58 0.81
CA ARG A 44 4.39 17.73 -0.43
C ARG A 44 4.80 19.02 -1.12
N HIS A 45 4.90 18.97 -2.45
CA HIS A 45 5.13 20.13 -3.28
C HIS A 45 4.18 20.07 -4.47
N ASP A 46 3.73 21.24 -4.92
CA ASP A 46 3.07 21.35 -6.21
C ASP A 46 4.15 21.45 -7.29
N SER A 47 3.92 20.77 -8.41
CA SER A 47 4.82 20.81 -9.55
C SER A 47 4.82 22.21 -10.16
N GLY A 48 6.00 22.85 -10.19
CA GLY A 48 6.14 24.16 -10.84
C GLY A 48 5.97 24.11 -12.36
N SER A 49 6.15 22.93 -12.98
CA SER A 49 6.01 22.74 -14.42
C SER A 49 4.60 22.30 -14.84
N GLU A 50 3.83 21.69 -13.94
CA GLU A 50 2.48 21.19 -14.20
C GLU A 50 1.51 21.67 -13.11
N PRO A 51 0.73 22.74 -13.38
CA PRO A 51 -0.19 23.30 -12.38
C PRO A 51 -1.17 22.24 -11.87
N GLY A 52 -1.24 22.10 -10.54
CA GLY A 52 -2.13 21.16 -9.86
C GLY A 52 -1.59 19.73 -9.74
N ARG A 53 -0.42 19.40 -10.28
CA ARG A 53 0.21 18.10 -10.06
C ARG A 53 0.97 18.07 -8.75
N GLN A 54 0.68 17.08 -7.92
CA GLN A 54 1.35 16.92 -6.63
C GLN A 54 2.57 15.99 -6.71
N LEU A 55 3.62 16.36 -5.98
CA LEU A 55 4.85 15.60 -5.76
C LEU A 55 5.06 15.35 -4.27
N LEU A 56 5.25 14.09 -3.89
CA LEU A 56 5.30 13.65 -2.51
C LEU A 56 6.66 13.05 -2.16
N LEU A 57 7.14 13.33 -0.95
CA LEU A 57 8.23 12.61 -0.32
C LEU A 57 7.65 11.76 0.80
N THR A 58 7.90 10.45 0.76
CA THR A 58 7.41 9.50 1.75
C THR A 58 8.53 8.94 2.62
N LYS A 59 8.13 8.36 3.75
CA LYS A 59 8.99 7.62 4.66
C LYS A 59 8.20 6.53 5.39
N GLY A 60 8.81 5.38 5.59
CA GLY A 60 8.31 4.36 6.52
C GLY A 60 8.42 4.79 7.99
N ASP A 61 7.38 4.57 8.79
CA ASP A 61 7.28 5.07 10.17
C ASP A 61 8.45 4.64 11.08
N HIS A 62 8.97 3.42 10.87
CA HIS A 62 10.14 2.90 11.61
C HIS A 62 11.49 3.13 10.91
N ASN A 63 11.51 3.71 9.70
CA ASN A 63 12.75 3.90 8.97
C ASN A 63 13.52 5.10 9.54
N ALA A 64 14.85 5.13 9.42
CA ALA A 64 15.65 6.29 9.79
C ALA A 64 15.65 7.36 8.67
N ALA A 65 15.75 6.91 7.41
CA ALA A 65 15.82 7.75 6.23
C ALA A 65 14.50 7.81 5.45
N HIS A 66 14.37 8.80 4.56
CA HIS A 66 13.26 8.92 3.60
C HIS A 66 13.41 7.95 2.42
N ASP A 67 12.34 7.76 1.64
CA ASP A 67 12.26 6.68 0.66
C ASP A 67 12.91 6.95 -0.71
N ARG A 68 13.65 8.05 -0.87
CA ARG A 68 14.30 8.37 -2.17
C ARG A 68 15.14 7.22 -2.71
N GLN A 69 15.91 6.56 -1.85
CA GLN A 69 16.70 5.38 -2.25
C GLN A 69 15.81 4.25 -2.81
N ILE A 70 14.60 4.08 -2.26
CA ILE A 70 13.64 3.07 -2.69
C ILE A 70 13.06 3.43 -4.07
N TYR A 71 12.80 4.71 -4.33
CA TYR A 71 12.33 5.16 -5.65
C TYR A 71 13.38 4.90 -6.73
N GLN A 72 14.66 5.09 -6.38
CA GLN A 72 15.81 5.10 -7.29
C GLN A 72 16.52 3.74 -7.43
N GLU A 73 16.02 2.71 -6.76
CA GLU A 73 16.66 1.40 -6.73
C GLU A 73 16.83 0.80 -8.14
N LEU A 74 15.79 0.96 -8.98
CA LEU A 74 15.80 0.49 -10.35
C LEU A 74 16.50 1.49 -11.30
N PRO A 75 17.31 1.04 -12.27
CA PRO A 75 18.09 1.91 -13.16
C PRO A 75 17.25 2.97 -13.90
N GLN A 76 16.05 2.61 -14.32
CA GLN A 76 15.13 3.52 -15.02
C GLN A 76 14.58 4.66 -14.15
N ASN A 77 14.74 4.57 -12.82
CA ASN A 77 14.21 5.55 -11.87
C ASN A 77 15.33 6.30 -11.12
N ARG A 78 16.58 6.23 -11.57
CA ARG A 78 17.75 6.81 -10.88
C ARG A 78 17.58 8.28 -10.48
N ASP A 79 16.92 9.07 -11.32
CA ASP A 79 16.72 10.51 -11.10
C ASP A 79 15.43 10.84 -10.33
N LYS A 80 14.66 9.82 -9.92
CA LYS A 80 13.37 9.99 -9.28
C LYS A 80 13.53 10.45 -7.83
N MET A 81 13.06 11.66 -7.52
CA MET A 81 13.16 12.26 -6.18
C MET A 81 11.84 12.30 -5.40
N TRP A 82 10.72 12.11 -6.10
CA TRP A 82 9.36 12.29 -5.59
C TRP A 82 8.43 11.23 -6.15
N VAL A 83 7.41 10.87 -5.39
CA VAL A 83 6.25 10.10 -5.84
C VAL A 83 5.25 11.06 -6.46
N ALA A 84 4.83 10.79 -7.68
CA ALA A 84 3.85 11.61 -8.37
C ALA A 84 2.44 11.09 -8.11
N GLU A 85 1.44 11.97 -8.26
CA GLU A 85 0.02 11.64 -8.00
C GLU A 85 -0.48 10.42 -8.79
N ASP A 86 -0.05 10.23 -10.03
CA ASP A 86 -0.39 9.11 -10.90
C ASP A 86 0.20 7.76 -10.46
N GLU A 87 1.18 7.79 -9.55
CA GLU A 87 1.77 6.60 -8.95
C GLU A 87 1.06 6.21 -7.65
N ILE A 88 0.15 7.05 -7.16
CA ILE A 88 -0.64 6.80 -5.96
C ILE A 88 -1.79 5.85 -6.31
N VAL A 89 -1.79 4.69 -5.66
CA VAL A 89 -2.87 3.72 -5.71
C VAL A 89 -4.05 4.19 -4.84
N GLY A 90 -3.75 4.76 -3.67
CA GLY A 90 -4.75 5.36 -2.80
C GLY A 90 -4.19 5.80 -1.44
N ARG A 91 -5.02 6.52 -0.69
CA ARG A 91 -4.79 6.95 0.69
C ARG A 91 -5.38 5.93 1.65
N VAL A 92 -4.67 5.63 2.74
CA VAL A 92 -5.17 4.71 3.78
C VAL A 92 -6.17 5.45 4.67
N GLN A 93 -7.41 4.94 4.73
CA GLN A 93 -8.49 5.48 5.57
C GLN A 93 -8.65 4.68 6.88
N GLY A 94 -8.14 3.46 6.92
CA GLY A 94 -8.23 2.59 8.08
C GLY A 94 -7.57 1.24 7.81
N HIS A 95 -7.61 0.36 8.80
CA HIS A 95 -7.11 -1.01 8.67
C HIS A 95 -7.88 -1.97 9.57
N ILE A 96 -7.88 -3.24 9.20
CA ILE A 96 -8.40 -4.34 9.99
C ILE A 96 -7.21 -5.19 10.43
N PRO A 97 -6.86 -5.21 11.73
CA PRO A 97 -5.69 -5.93 12.18
C PRO A 97 -5.87 -7.44 12.06
N TYR A 98 -4.75 -8.14 11.81
CA TYR A 98 -4.64 -9.61 11.73
C TYR A 98 -5.42 -10.34 10.63
N LEU A 99 -6.42 -9.72 9.99
CA LEU A 99 -7.29 -10.39 9.02
C LEU A 99 -6.52 -10.97 7.82
N GLY A 100 -5.45 -10.30 7.40
CA GLY A 100 -4.58 -10.74 6.31
C GLY A 100 -3.82 -12.03 6.62
N TYR A 101 -3.69 -12.43 7.88
CA TYR A 101 -3.09 -13.73 8.22
C TYR A 101 -3.91 -14.91 7.69
N VAL A 102 -5.21 -14.75 7.45
CA VAL A 102 -6.02 -15.78 6.77
C VAL A 102 -5.47 -16.03 5.37
N THR A 103 -5.17 -14.97 4.62
CA THR A 103 -4.57 -15.07 3.29
C THR A 103 -3.16 -15.65 3.34
N VAL A 104 -2.34 -15.21 4.30
CA VAL A 104 -1.00 -15.77 4.51
C VAL A 104 -1.08 -17.28 4.80
N ALA A 105 -1.98 -17.71 5.69
CA ALA A 105 -2.15 -19.12 6.03
C ALA A 105 -2.63 -19.95 4.83
N MET A 106 -3.50 -19.39 3.97
CA MET A 106 -3.91 -20.07 2.72
C MET A 106 -2.75 -20.24 1.73
N ALA A 107 -1.84 -19.26 1.67
CA ALA A 107 -0.65 -19.34 0.82
C ALA A 107 0.37 -20.35 1.36
N ASP A 108 0.64 -20.31 2.67
CA ASP A 108 1.64 -21.16 3.33
C ASP A 108 1.17 -22.62 3.49
N TYR A 109 -0.15 -22.84 3.65
CA TYR A 109 -0.75 -24.16 3.86
C TYR A 109 -1.91 -24.42 2.89
N PRO A 110 -1.66 -25.08 1.74
CA PRO A 110 -2.71 -25.36 0.75
C PRO A 110 -3.93 -26.12 1.31
N ARG A 111 -3.74 -26.91 2.37
CA ARG A 111 -4.83 -27.61 3.08
C ARG A 111 -5.88 -26.66 3.65
N VAL A 112 -5.48 -25.48 4.12
CA VAL A 112 -6.40 -24.45 4.65
C VAL A 112 -7.34 -23.98 3.54
N LYS A 113 -6.82 -23.75 2.33
CA LYS A 113 -7.63 -23.40 1.16
C LYS A 113 -8.68 -24.47 0.85
N TYR A 114 -8.28 -25.75 0.82
CA TYR A 114 -9.23 -26.84 0.54
C TYR A 114 -10.28 -27.01 1.65
N ALA A 115 -9.89 -26.84 2.92
CA ALA A 115 -10.83 -26.87 4.04
C ALA A 115 -11.88 -25.75 3.95
N LEU A 116 -11.46 -24.52 3.64
CA LEU A 116 -12.37 -23.39 3.46
C LEU A 116 -13.36 -23.60 2.31
N LEU A 117 -12.88 -24.14 1.18
CA LEU A 117 -13.74 -24.48 0.04
C LEU A 117 -14.75 -25.59 0.39
N ALA A 118 -14.33 -26.62 1.13
CA ALA A 118 -15.22 -27.67 1.59
C ALA A 118 -16.30 -27.13 2.53
N ILE A 119 -15.93 -26.27 3.49
CA ILE A 119 -16.90 -25.61 4.39
C ILE A 119 -17.88 -24.75 3.59
N ALA A 120 -17.39 -23.92 2.66
CA ALA A 120 -18.24 -23.09 1.82
C ALA A 120 -19.23 -23.92 0.99
N GLY A 121 -18.77 -25.05 0.42
CA GLY A 121 -19.61 -25.98 -0.31
C GLY A 121 -20.67 -26.65 0.58
N LEU A 122 -20.31 -27.06 1.80
CA LEU A 122 -21.26 -27.61 2.77
C LEU A 122 -22.31 -26.57 3.17
N VAL A 123 -21.88 -25.34 3.50
CA VAL A 123 -22.81 -24.25 3.83
C VAL A 123 -23.77 -24.01 2.68
N ALA A 124 -23.27 -23.85 1.46
CA ALA A 124 -24.12 -23.66 0.28
C ALA A 124 -25.11 -24.83 0.07
N PHE A 125 -24.69 -26.06 0.32
CA PHE A 125 -25.53 -27.25 0.19
C PHE A 125 -26.62 -27.35 1.26
N PHE A 126 -26.37 -26.85 2.48
CA PHE A 126 -27.32 -26.88 3.60
C PHE A 126 -28.12 -25.57 3.77
N TYR A 127 -27.88 -24.57 2.93
CA TYR A 127 -28.57 -23.27 2.98
C TYR A 127 -29.75 -23.18 2.00
N ASP A 128 -30.13 -24.30 1.37
CA ASP A 128 -31.43 -24.49 0.68
C ASP A 128 -32.56 -24.79 1.69
#